data_AF-A0A511QV01-F1
#
_entry.id   AF-A0A511QV01-F1
#
_cell.length_a   1.000
_cell.length_b   1.000
_cell.length_c   1.000
_cell.angle_alpha   90.00
_cell.angle_beta   90.00
_cell.angle_gamma   90.00
#
_symmetry.space_group_name_H-M   'P 1'
#
loop_
_entity.id
_entity.type
_entity.pdbx_description
1 polymer ?
#
loop_
_entity_poly.entity_id
_entity_poly.type
_entity_poly.pdbx_seq_one_letter_code
_entity_poly.pdbx_strand_id
1 'polypeptide(L)'
;MKRLVTLFLLMLASLQAVAAPQLVFSVDKHNVAPGEQVNLEFLAATNQYFMDSPEFSAPYISNAMVKQEKTSVVSGFSYIDGEKVASQRWSIQVYPNKEGVYLIPSMTVTLSTVDDELQVVKTQLKTDPVAIMVKSPAALKGESGYLVSDKVSIEDDWGLDGAKLAQHFRKGDIVQRRITIKADNTSTFMMPDFAPSAPEGVSVSLMEPQVTSDYLRGNHTTTLVQTVSYSIDKPGQYSLGGEQLTWWNPQQKQAEEWTAKAVNLDAGGIDYHKLLWWVITITGGVFLLWMIRIALTKCWAFILSQKEMLFGAGPSWLNSCYSKADNKSSNTSATRLVEISRDQALVKDSLECQFKQNKEVSKWQRLKLYLSL
;
A
#
# COMPACT_ATOMS: atom_id res chain seq x y z
N MET A 1 76.26 65.91 0.46
CA MET A 1 75.48 65.43 -0.70
C MET A 1 75.71 63.96 -1.06
N LYS A 2 76.91 63.37 -0.86
CA LYS A 2 77.16 61.95 -1.20
C LYS A 2 76.60 60.89 -0.22
N ARG A 3 76.22 61.27 1.01
CA ARG A 3 75.62 60.36 2.02
C ARG A 3 74.09 60.27 1.97
N LEU A 4 73.42 61.19 1.28
CA LEU A 4 71.96 61.17 1.11
C LEU A 4 71.54 60.29 -0.07
N VAL A 5 72.40 60.17 -1.09
CA VAL A 5 72.17 59.32 -2.26
C VAL A 5 72.26 57.83 -1.91
N THR A 6 73.06 57.47 -0.91
CA THR A 6 73.22 56.07 -0.46
C THR A 6 72.00 55.55 0.30
N LEU A 7 71.22 56.42 0.95
CA LEU A 7 70.01 56.06 1.67
C LEU A 7 68.79 55.90 0.75
N PHE A 8 68.79 56.57 -0.40
CA PHE A 8 67.76 56.40 -1.43
C PHE A 8 68.00 55.15 -2.29
N LEU A 9 69.27 54.72 -2.45
CA LEU A 9 69.62 53.50 -3.18
C LEU A 9 69.34 52.21 -2.38
N LEU A 10 69.19 52.30 -1.05
CA LEU A 10 68.86 51.17 -0.16
C LEU A 10 67.34 50.92 -0.02
N MET A 11 66.48 51.84 -0.49
CA MET A 11 65.03 51.59 -0.61
C MET A 11 64.61 50.96 -1.94
N LEU A 12 65.53 50.85 -2.91
CA LEU A 12 65.29 50.16 -4.19
C LEU A 12 65.69 48.68 -4.18
N ALA A 13 66.05 48.13 -3.01
CA ALA A 13 65.96 46.69 -2.80
C ALA A 13 64.49 46.34 -2.51
N SER A 14 63.63 46.58 -3.50
CA SER A 14 62.35 45.89 -3.56
C SER A 14 62.70 44.41 -3.64
N LEU A 15 62.56 43.69 -2.52
CA LEU A 15 62.32 42.26 -2.59
C LEU A 15 61.24 42.09 -3.66
N GLN A 16 61.59 41.47 -4.78
CA GLN A 16 60.59 40.79 -5.56
C GLN A 16 60.05 39.74 -4.61
N ALA A 17 58.97 40.07 -3.91
CA ALA A 17 58.27 39.13 -3.10
C ALA A 17 57.79 38.08 -4.10
N VAL A 18 58.45 36.92 -4.09
CA VAL A 18 57.92 35.71 -4.69
C VAL A 18 56.49 35.64 -4.24
N ALA A 19 55.54 35.76 -5.17
CA ALA A 19 54.13 35.66 -4.85
C ALA A 19 53.87 34.20 -4.49
N ALA A 20 54.10 33.89 -3.21
CA ALA A 20 53.83 32.58 -2.64
C ALA A 20 52.40 32.17 -3.00
N PRO A 21 52.17 30.88 -3.27
CA PRO A 21 50.82 30.43 -3.58
C PRO A 21 49.88 30.81 -2.44
N GLN A 22 48.67 31.22 -2.81
CA GLN A 22 47.61 31.61 -1.90
C GLN A 22 46.55 30.51 -1.84
N LEU A 23 45.93 30.34 -0.68
CA LEU A 23 44.81 29.44 -0.47
C LEU A 23 43.64 30.24 0.08
N VAL A 24 42.56 30.29 -0.68
CA VAL A 24 41.27 30.81 -0.23
C VAL A 24 40.41 29.64 0.19
N PHE A 25 39.84 29.73 1.40
CA PHE A 25 38.95 28.76 1.97
C PHE A 25 37.61 29.44 2.31
N SER A 26 36.51 28.82 1.90
CA SER A 26 35.17 29.29 2.20
C SER A 26 34.22 28.14 2.48
N VAL A 27 33.14 28.46 3.19
CA VAL A 27 32.02 27.55 3.40
C VAL A 27 30.80 28.17 2.74
N ASP A 28 30.06 27.39 1.97
CA ASP A 28 28.89 27.88 1.23
C ASP A 28 27.74 28.32 2.15
N LYS A 29 27.59 27.65 3.31
CA LYS A 29 26.49 27.88 4.27
C LYS A 29 26.97 27.83 5.72
N HIS A 30 26.45 28.75 6.54
CA HIS A 30 26.74 28.81 7.98
C HIS A 30 25.58 28.39 8.88
N ASN A 31 24.35 28.30 8.35
CA ASN A 31 23.17 27.85 9.09
C ASN A 31 22.47 26.79 8.25
N VAL A 32 22.38 25.57 8.76
CA VAL A 32 21.86 24.42 8.00
C VAL A 32 20.99 23.50 8.84
N ALA A 33 20.20 22.66 8.19
CA ALA A 33 19.46 21.60 8.85
C ALA A 33 20.35 20.36 9.10
N PRO A 34 20.05 19.51 10.11
CA PRO A 34 20.65 18.19 10.22
C PRO A 34 20.45 17.40 8.91
N GLY A 35 21.52 16.80 8.38
CA GLY A 35 21.55 16.06 7.12
C GLY A 35 21.83 16.92 5.88
N GLU A 36 21.76 18.25 5.98
CA GLU A 36 21.99 19.15 4.85
C GLU A 36 23.47 19.19 4.43
N GLN A 37 23.74 19.11 3.12
CA GLN A 37 25.08 19.24 2.59
C GLN A 37 25.64 20.66 2.78
N VAL A 38 26.85 20.72 3.35
CA VAL A 38 27.70 21.91 3.43
C VAL A 38 28.94 21.69 2.56
N ASN A 39 29.25 22.62 1.68
CA ASN A 39 30.43 22.56 0.83
C ASN A 39 31.56 23.41 1.42
N LEU A 40 32.68 22.73 1.71
CA LEU A 40 33.96 23.34 1.99
C LEU A 40 34.67 23.60 0.66
N GLU A 41 34.82 24.85 0.27
CA GLU A 41 35.37 25.25 -1.01
C GLU A 41 36.80 25.75 -0.85
N PHE A 42 37.68 25.29 -1.74
CA PHE A 42 39.08 25.64 -1.76
C PHE A 42 39.47 26.18 -3.13
N LEU A 43 40.15 27.32 -3.13
CA LEU A 43 40.78 27.91 -4.30
C LEU A 43 42.25 28.16 -3.98
N ALA A 44 43.13 27.35 -4.56
CA ALA A 44 44.55 27.65 -4.59
C ALA A 44 44.86 28.52 -5.81
N ALA A 45 45.69 29.53 -5.63
CA ALA A 45 46.11 30.44 -6.69
C ALA A 45 47.61 30.75 -6.61
N THR A 46 48.25 30.91 -7.76
CA THR A 46 49.66 31.30 -7.85
C THR A 46 49.93 32.07 -9.14
N ASN A 47 50.90 32.98 -9.08
CA ASN A 47 51.40 33.69 -10.26
C ASN A 47 52.29 32.78 -11.13
N GLN A 48 52.65 31.60 -10.65
CA GLN A 48 53.41 30.57 -11.36
C GLN A 48 52.50 29.43 -11.88
N TYR A 49 53.04 28.21 -12.00
CA TYR A 49 52.32 27.01 -12.39
C TYR A 49 52.26 25.99 -11.25
N PHE A 50 51.18 25.23 -11.19
CA PHE A 50 51.08 24.04 -10.34
C PHE A 50 51.71 22.83 -11.03
N MET A 51 52.53 22.09 -10.30
CA MET A 51 53.18 20.86 -10.78
C MET A 51 52.40 19.60 -10.44
N ASP A 52 51.57 19.65 -9.39
CA ASP A 52 50.76 18.53 -8.94
C ASP A 52 49.42 19.02 -8.35
N SER A 53 48.52 18.08 -8.05
CA SER A 53 47.32 18.33 -7.27
C SER A 53 47.66 18.69 -5.82
N PRO A 54 46.81 19.46 -5.12
CA PRO A 54 46.97 19.76 -3.71
C PRO A 54 46.97 18.47 -2.87
N GLU A 55 47.92 18.35 -1.95
CA GLU A 55 47.96 17.28 -0.96
C GLU A 55 47.27 17.75 0.32
N PHE A 56 46.22 17.06 0.74
CA PHE A 56 45.46 17.38 1.96
C PHE A 56 44.83 16.11 2.56
N SER A 57 44.34 16.22 3.79
CA SER A 57 43.52 15.19 4.43
C SER A 57 42.20 15.79 4.87
N ALA A 58 41.09 15.07 4.65
CA ALA A 58 39.79 15.51 5.10
C ALA A 58 39.76 15.67 6.63
N PRO A 59 39.12 16.72 7.16
CA PRO A 59 39.08 16.95 8.60
C PRO A 59 38.16 15.93 9.26
N TYR A 60 38.51 15.52 10.49
CA TYR A 60 37.55 14.85 11.35
C TYR A 60 36.64 15.89 12.02
N ILE A 61 35.33 15.73 11.85
CA ILE A 61 34.31 16.58 12.46
C ILE A 61 33.34 15.68 13.22
N SER A 62 33.21 15.89 14.53
CA SER A 62 32.36 15.05 15.38
C SER A 62 30.88 15.15 14.96
N ASN A 63 30.17 14.00 14.92
CA ASN A 63 28.76 13.91 14.50
C ASN A 63 28.46 14.47 13.09
N ALA A 64 29.47 14.54 12.23
CA ALA A 64 29.31 14.85 10.81
C ALA A 64 30.03 13.81 9.96
N MET A 65 29.46 13.49 8.82
CA MET A 65 30.15 12.75 7.78
C MET A 65 30.91 13.73 6.90
N VAL A 66 32.17 13.43 6.61
CA VAL A 66 33.01 14.25 5.72
C VAL A 66 33.42 13.38 4.55
N LYS A 67 33.08 13.81 3.33
CA LYS A 67 33.38 13.06 2.11
C LYS A 67 33.75 14.03 1.00
N GLN A 68 34.78 13.66 0.24
CA GLN A 68 35.03 14.32 -1.04
C GLN A 68 34.29 13.53 -2.10
N GLU A 69 33.11 14.01 -2.46
CA GLU A 69 32.24 13.28 -3.37
C GLU A 69 32.73 13.40 -4.83
N LYS A 70 33.27 14.58 -5.20
CA LYS A 70 34.05 14.76 -6.42
C LYS A 70 35.54 14.73 -6.10
N THR A 71 36.20 13.61 -6.42
CA THR A 71 37.64 13.42 -6.14
C THR A 71 38.58 14.25 -7.04
N SER A 72 38.07 14.83 -8.13
CA SER A 72 38.90 15.57 -9.09
C SER A 72 39.11 17.04 -8.71
N VAL A 73 40.37 17.47 -8.73
CA VAL A 73 40.78 18.87 -8.66
C VAL A 73 40.64 19.51 -10.04
N VAL A 74 40.01 20.67 -10.11
CA VAL A 74 39.82 21.41 -11.36
C VAL A 74 40.93 22.47 -11.48
N SER A 75 41.88 22.23 -12.37
CA SER A 75 42.93 23.19 -12.72
C SER A 75 42.45 24.15 -13.81
N GLY A 76 42.86 25.42 -13.73
CA GLY A 76 42.52 26.45 -14.71
C GLY A 76 43.14 27.79 -14.37
N PHE A 77 42.53 28.88 -14.85
CA PHE A 77 42.94 30.24 -14.51
C PHE A 77 41.80 30.97 -13.77
N SER A 78 42.19 31.90 -12.90
CA SER A 78 41.29 32.79 -12.17
C SER A 78 41.77 34.21 -12.28
N TYR A 79 40.88 35.17 -12.00
CA TYR A 79 41.26 36.56 -11.82
C TYR A 79 41.16 36.89 -10.35
N ILE A 80 42.29 37.23 -9.72
CA ILE A 80 42.36 37.68 -8.33
C ILE A 80 42.93 39.10 -8.37
N ASP A 81 42.21 40.06 -7.79
CA ASP A 81 42.57 41.48 -7.82
C ASP A 81 42.84 42.04 -9.24
N GLY A 82 42.19 41.47 -10.25
CA GLY A 82 42.34 41.86 -11.66
C GLY A 82 43.50 41.17 -12.40
N GLU A 83 44.34 40.39 -11.71
CA GLU A 83 45.45 39.66 -12.31
C GLU A 83 45.06 38.21 -12.64
N LYS A 84 45.46 37.74 -13.83
CA LYS A 84 45.20 36.36 -14.26
C LYS A 84 46.24 35.43 -13.63
N VAL A 85 45.78 34.54 -12.76
CA VAL A 85 46.62 33.61 -11.99
C VAL A 85 46.25 32.15 -12.28
N ALA A 86 47.23 31.26 -12.22
CA ALA A 86 46.95 29.83 -12.27
C ALA A 86 46.16 29.43 -11.02
N SER A 87 45.21 28.51 -11.16
CA SER A 87 44.31 28.14 -10.07
C SER A 87 43.95 26.66 -10.06
N GLN A 88 43.76 26.13 -8.85
CA GLN A 88 43.19 24.81 -8.61
C GLN A 88 41.99 24.95 -7.69
N ARG A 89 40.88 24.32 -8.05
CA ARG A 89 39.64 24.30 -7.27
C ARG A 89 39.24 22.89 -6.90
N TRP A 90 38.86 22.71 -5.64
CA TRP A 90 38.28 21.47 -5.15
C TRP A 90 37.31 21.77 -4.01
N SER A 91 36.48 20.79 -3.68
CA SER A 91 35.54 20.90 -2.56
C SER A 91 35.47 19.61 -1.76
N ILE A 92 35.10 19.75 -0.49
CA ILE A 92 34.82 18.64 0.43
C ILE A 92 33.41 18.87 0.97
N GLN A 93 32.59 17.82 0.99
CA GLN A 93 31.23 17.87 1.51
C GLN A 93 31.22 17.43 2.98
N VAL A 94 30.50 18.20 3.80
CA VAL A 94 30.23 17.89 5.20
C VAL A 94 28.73 17.74 5.37
N TYR A 95 28.31 16.65 6.01
CA TYR A 95 26.92 16.36 6.32
C TYR A 95 26.79 16.24 7.85
N PRO A 96 26.36 17.31 8.55
CA PRO A 96 26.17 17.29 9.99
C PRO A 96 24.85 16.61 10.37
N ASN A 97 24.87 15.65 11.30
CA ASN A 97 23.70 14.78 11.53
C ASN A 97 22.84 15.16 12.75
N LYS A 98 23.28 16.12 13.56
CA LYS A 98 22.61 16.51 14.81
C LYS A 98 22.55 18.02 14.92
N GLU A 99 21.62 18.51 15.72
CA GLU A 99 21.60 19.92 16.10
C GLU A 99 22.84 20.27 16.94
N GLY A 100 23.38 21.47 16.73
CA GLY A 100 24.53 21.96 17.47
C GLY A 100 25.38 22.93 16.71
N VAL A 101 26.51 23.30 17.32
CA VAL A 101 27.56 24.09 16.67
C VAL A 101 28.67 23.15 16.27
N TYR A 102 29.03 23.17 14.99
CA TYR A 102 30.08 22.35 14.43
C TYR A 102 31.29 23.22 14.12
N LEU A 103 32.44 22.82 14.63
CA LEU A 103 33.72 23.45 14.34
C LEU A 103 34.40 22.68 13.21
N ILE A 104 34.58 23.33 12.07
CA ILE A 104 35.47 22.86 11.00
C ILE A 104 36.89 23.27 11.42
N PRO A 105 37.78 22.32 11.71
CA PRO A 105 39.13 22.64 12.17
C PRO A 105 39.97 23.24 11.04
N SER A 106 41.04 23.94 11.41
CA SER A 106 42.07 24.36 10.46
C SER A 106 42.64 23.16 9.73
N MET A 107 42.70 23.25 8.40
CA MET A 107 43.21 22.19 7.53
C MET A 107 44.56 22.61 6.96
N THR A 108 45.49 21.66 6.88
CA THR A 108 46.77 21.87 6.19
C THR A 108 46.68 21.36 4.76
N VAL A 109 47.03 22.21 3.80
CA VAL A 109 47.08 21.90 2.37
C VAL A 109 48.50 22.16 1.88
N THR A 110 49.09 21.19 1.20
CA THR A 110 50.41 21.35 0.56
C THR A 110 50.21 21.56 -0.93
N LEU A 111 50.73 22.67 -1.45
CA LEU A 111 50.69 23.02 -2.87
C LEU A 111 52.08 22.81 -3.48
N SER A 112 52.15 22.13 -4.62
CA SER A 112 53.37 21.96 -5.40
C SER A 112 53.39 22.96 -6.54
N THR A 113 54.19 24.01 -6.42
CA THR A 113 54.39 25.03 -7.46
C THR A 113 55.82 25.00 -7.99
N VAL A 114 56.08 25.85 -8.97
CA VAL A 114 57.43 26.15 -9.43
C VAL A 114 57.93 27.41 -8.70
N ASP A 115 59.25 27.61 -8.63
CA ASP A 115 59.88 28.88 -8.26
C ASP A 115 60.54 29.56 -9.47
N ASP A 116 61.15 30.73 -9.27
CA ASP A 116 61.78 31.48 -10.37
C ASP A 116 62.97 30.73 -11.02
N GLU A 117 63.50 29.70 -10.36
CA GLU A 117 64.61 28.85 -10.81
C GLU A 117 64.10 27.55 -11.49
N LEU A 118 62.80 27.49 -11.75
CA LEU A 118 62.10 26.35 -12.34
C LEU A 118 62.18 25.07 -11.50
N GLN A 119 62.42 25.19 -10.19
CA GLN A 119 62.43 24.07 -9.26
C GLN A 119 61.05 23.86 -8.65
N VAL A 120 60.72 22.60 -8.34
CA VAL A 120 59.47 22.26 -7.67
C VAL A 120 59.57 22.63 -6.19
N VAL A 121 58.70 23.51 -5.74
CA VAL A 121 58.59 23.94 -4.34
C VAL A 121 57.26 23.49 -3.76
N LYS A 122 57.32 22.85 -2.59
CA LYS A 122 56.13 22.48 -1.81
C LYS A 122 55.87 23.52 -0.73
N THR A 123 54.73 24.20 -0.80
CA THR A 123 54.31 25.20 0.19
C THR A 123 53.15 24.67 1.01
N GLN A 124 53.30 24.65 2.33
CA GLN A 124 52.22 24.29 3.26
C GLN A 124 51.44 25.52 3.69
N LEU A 125 50.13 25.49 3.49
CA LEU A 125 49.20 26.55 3.88
C LEU A 125 48.15 25.97 4.82
N LYS A 126 47.62 26.82 5.70
CA LYS A 126 46.56 26.46 6.65
C LYS A 126 45.32 27.29 6.40
N THR A 127 44.16 26.65 6.48
CA THR A 127 42.88 27.36 6.49
C THR A 127 42.56 27.87 7.88
N ASP A 128 41.74 28.91 7.95
CA ASP A 128 41.16 29.34 9.23
C ASP A 128 40.04 28.37 9.65
N PRO A 129 39.90 28.10 10.97
CA PRO A 129 38.78 27.32 11.47
C PRO A 129 37.47 28.09 11.30
N VAL A 130 36.40 27.39 10.94
CA VAL A 130 35.08 28.00 10.72
C VAL A 130 34.03 27.26 11.53
N ALA A 131 33.12 28.01 12.16
CA ALA A 131 31.96 27.46 12.84
C ALA A 131 30.73 27.51 11.95
N ILE A 132 29.95 26.43 11.97
CA ILE A 132 28.61 26.37 11.37
C ILE A 132 27.58 25.99 12.43
N MET A 133 26.35 26.45 12.25
CA MET A 133 25.24 26.23 13.16
C MET A 133 24.22 25.31 12.51
N VAL A 134 23.86 24.24 13.21
CA VAL A 134 22.93 23.21 12.73
C VAL A 134 21.69 23.24 13.60
N LYS A 135 20.53 23.48 12.98
CA LYS A 135 19.24 23.61 13.66
C LYS A 135 18.17 22.86 12.90
N SER A 136 17.34 22.09 13.59
CA SER A 136 16.21 21.42 12.95
C SER A 136 15.21 22.46 12.47
N PRO A 137 14.63 22.27 11.28
CA PRO A 137 13.53 23.09 10.80
C PRO A 137 12.34 23.05 11.77
N ALA A 138 11.70 24.19 12.02
CA ALA A 138 10.56 24.27 12.93
C ALA A 138 9.40 23.35 12.49
N ALA A 139 9.22 23.14 11.18
CA ALA A 139 8.20 22.28 10.61
C ALA A 139 8.40 20.78 10.90
N LEU A 140 9.64 20.34 11.14
CA LEU A 140 10.01 18.94 11.36
C LEU A 140 10.52 18.72 12.80
N LYS A 141 10.10 19.58 13.72
CA LYS A 141 10.58 19.55 15.10
C LYS A 141 10.09 18.29 15.80
N GLY A 142 11.02 17.44 16.24
CA GLY A 142 10.72 16.16 16.89
C GLY A 142 10.58 15.00 15.91
N GLU A 143 10.61 15.26 14.61
CA GLU A 143 10.79 14.23 13.60
C GLU A 143 12.28 13.92 13.43
N SER A 144 12.60 12.65 13.22
CA SER A 144 13.97 12.16 13.05
C SER A 144 14.06 11.33 11.78
N GLY A 145 15.19 11.39 11.09
CA GLY A 145 15.43 10.57 9.88
C GLY A 145 14.73 11.06 8.63
N TYR A 146 14.29 12.33 8.60
CA TYR A 146 13.83 12.96 7.36
C TYR A 146 15.01 13.17 6.40
N LEU A 147 14.76 13.02 5.11
CA LEU A 147 15.72 13.32 4.07
C LEU A 147 15.90 14.84 3.95
N VAL A 148 17.11 15.32 3.67
CA VAL A 148 17.34 16.71 3.25
C VAL A 148 17.83 16.73 1.82
N SER A 149 17.09 17.44 0.97
CA SER A 149 17.35 17.50 -0.46
C SER A 149 16.68 18.73 -1.07
N ASP A 150 17.34 19.36 -2.03
CA ASP A 150 16.78 20.53 -2.74
C ASP A 150 15.61 20.14 -3.66
N LYS A 151 15.65 18.90 -4.15
CA LYS A 151 14.63 18.34 -5.04
C LYS A 151 14.61 16.83 -4.89
N VAL A 152 13.41 16.26 -4.75
CA VAL A 152 13.21 14.81 -4.74
C VAL A 152 12.26 14.42 -5.87
N SER A 153 12.61 13.36 -6.59
CA SER A 153 11.77 12.74 -7.61
C SER A 153 11.66 11.25 -7.32
N ILE A 154 10.43 10.77 -7.25
CA ILE A 154 10.13 9.39 -6.87
C ILE A 154 9.35 8.73 -8.00
N GLU A 155 9.85 7.60 -8.47
CA GLU A 155 9.18 6.72 -9.43
C GLU A 155 8.80 5.45 -8.69
N ASP A 156 7.51 5.09 -8.70
CA ASP A 156 6.96 3.92 -8.03
C ASP A 156 6.30 3.00 -9.07
N ASP A 157 7.01 1.95 -9.45
CA ASP A 157 6.62 1.00 -10.48
C ASP A 157 6.28 -0.36 -9.86
N TRP A 158 5.02 -0.76 -9.99
CA TRP A 158 4.54 -2.06 -9.50
C TRP A 158 4.75 -3.20 -10.49
N GLY A 159 5.27 -2.94 -11.70
CA GLY A 159 5.42 -3.96 -12.75
C GLY A 159 4.10 -4.59 -13.21
N LEU A 160 2.97 -4.04 -12.77
CA LEU A 160 1.62 -4.44 -13.09
C LEU A 160 1.06 -3.44 -14.09
N ASP A 161 0.79 -3.90 -15.31
CA ASP A 161 -0.02 -3.14 -16.25
C ASP A 161 -1.52 -3.22 -15.88
N GLY A 162 -2.36 -2.42 -16.54
CA GLY A 162 -3.80 -2.40 -16.28
C GLY A 162 -4.50 -3.75 -16.50
N ALA A 163 -3.94 -4.62 -17.37
CA ALA A 163 -4.50 -5.94 -17.63
C ALA A 163 -4.16 -6.94 -16.52
N LYS A 164 -2.95 -6.86 -15.93
CA LYS A 164 -2.54 -7.69 -14.78
C LYS A 164 -3.21 -7.27 -13.49
N LEU A 165 -3.45 -5.96 -13.29
CA LEU A 165 -4.19 -5.48 -12.11
C LEU A 165 -5.65 -5.98 -12.10
N ALA A 166 -6.23 -6.24 -13.28
CA ALA A 166 -7.57 -6.80 -13.43
C ALA A 166 -7.63 -8.33 -13.29
N GLN A 167 -6.50 -9.01 -13.14
CA GLN A 167 -6.46 -10.45 -12.89
C GLN A 167 -6.69 -10.74 -11.41
N HIS A 168 -7.34 -11.88 -11.14
CA HIS A 168 -7.41 -12.41 -9.77
C HIS A 168 -6.09 -13.10 -9.47
N PHE A 169 -5.37 -12.57 -8.49
CA PHE A 169 -4.16 -13.19 -7.95
C PHE A 169 -4.52 -14.46 -7.17
N ARG A 170 -3.52 -15.28 -6.90
CA ARG A 170 -3.65 -16.52 -6.15
C ARG A 170 -2.56 -16.61 -5.10
N LYS A 171 -2.78 -17.49 -4.12
CA LYS A 171 -1.74 -17.89 -3.18
C LYS A 171 -0.51 -18.37 -3.94
N GLY A 172 0.65 -17.85 -3.57
CA GLY A 172 1.95 -18.14 -4.16
C GLY A 172 2.36 -17.15 -5.25
N ASP A 173 1.45 -16.29 -5.73
CA ASP A 173 1.80 -15.24 -6.68
C ASP A 173 2.70 -14.20 -6.00
N ILE A 174 3.58 -13.61 -6.80
CA ILE A 174 4.56 -12.62 -6.37
C ILE A 174 4.34 -11.34 -7.16
N VAL A 175 4.22 -10.22 -6.45
CA VAL A 175 4.20 -8.87 -7.02
C VAL A 175 5.52 -8.19 -6.71
N GLN A 176 6.20 -7.69 -7.73
CA GLN A 176 7.46 -6.97 -7.57
C GLN A 176 7.25 -5.47 -7.77
N ARG A 177 7.65 -4.69 -6.77
CA ARG A 177 7.62 -3.22 -6.80
C ARG A 177 9.04 -2.70 -6.88
N ARG A 178 9.30 -1.77 -7.78
CA ARG A 178 10.54 -1.02 -7.89
C ARG A 178 10.28 0.44 -7.57
N ILE A 179 10.98 0.95 -6.58
CA ILE A 179 10.92 2.36 -6.18
C ILE A 179 12.28 2.99 -6.46
N THR A 180 12.26 4.08 -7.22
CA THR A 180 13.46 4.87 -7.53
C THR A 180 13.30 6.24 -6.91
N ILE A 181 14.15 6.59 -5.94
CA ILE A 181 14.18 7.90 -5.29
C ILE A 181 15.43 8.61 -5.77
N LYS A 182 15.26 9.75 -6.45
CA LYS A 182 16.34 10.65 -6.85
C LYS A 182 16.30 11.90 -5.99
N ALA A 183 17.43 12.27 -5.40
CA ALA A 183 17.55 13.40 -4.50
C ALA A 183 18.79 14.23 -4.84
N ASP A 184 18.62 15.53 -5.01
CA ASP A 184 19.72 16.46 -5.31
C ASP A 184 20.43 16.94 -4.04
N ASN A 185 21.75 17.12 -4.12
CA ASN A 185 22.61 17.62 -3.03
C ASN A 185 22.49 16.82 -1.72
N THR A 186 22.33 15.50 -1.83
CA THR A 186 22.29 14.57 -0.68
C THR A 186 23.27 13.43 -0.88
N SER A 187 23.85 12.89 0.20
CA SER A 187 24.78 11.75 0.09
C SER A 187 24.04 10.42 0.10
N THR A 188 24.67 9.38 -0.46
CA THR A 188 24.22 7.97 -0.40
C THR A 188 23.81 7.54 1.02
N PHE A 189 24.54 7.98 2.04
CA PHE A 189 24.28 7.63 3.44
C PHE A 189 23.10 8.38 4.07
N MET A 190 22.59 9.41 3.41
CA MET A 190 21.41 10.18 3.85
C MET A 190 20.12 9.70 3.19
N MET A 191 20.21 8.74 2.26
CA MET A 191 19.03 8.17 1.64
C MET A 191 18.20 7.41 2.68
N PRO A 192 16.86 7.53 2.62
CA PRO A 192 15.99 6.92 3.61
C PRO A 192 15.98 5.40 3.46
N ASP A 193 15.81 4.70 4.58
CA ASP A 193 15.46 3.28 4.57
C ASP A 193 13.99 3.12 4.14
N PHE A 194 13.74 2.26 3.15
CA PHE A 194 12.38 2.02 2.68
C PHE A 194 11.75 0.83 3.41
N ALA A 195 10.77 1.11 4.27
CA ALA A 195 10.02 0.11 5.04
C ALA A 195 8.59 -0.07 4.49
N PRO A 196 8.36 -1.02 3.56
CA PRO A 196 7.04 -1.28 2.98
C PRO A 196 6.05 -1.84 4.01
N SER A 197 4.76 -1.56 3.80
CA SER A 197 3.70 -2.18 4.59
C SER A 197 3.56 -3.68 4.29
N ALA A 198 3.46 -4.50 5.35
CA ALA A 198 3.28 -5.94 5.27
C ALA A 198 1.95 -6.37 5.94
N PRO A 199 0.82 -6.32 5.21
CA PRO A 199 -0.47 -6.75 5.75
C PRO A 199 -0.49 -8.25 6.02
N GLU A 200 -1.35 -8.70 6.95
CA GLU A 200 -1.45 -10.11 7.30
C GLU A 200 -1.82 -10.97 6.09
N GLY A 201 -1.03 -12.00 5.79
CA GLY A 201 -1.24 -12.88 4.63
C GLY A 201 -0.42 -12.49 3.39
N VAL A 202 0.42 -11.44 3.49
CA VAL A 202 1.43 -11.10 2.49
C VAL A 202 2.81 -11.06 3.17
N SER A 203 3.74 -11.86 2.67
CA SER A 203 5.15 -11.80 3.06
C SER A 203 5.89 -10.77 2.20
N VAL A 204 6.73 -9.95 2.83
CA VAL A 204 7.47 -8.89 2.14
C VAL A 204 8.98 -9.13 2.27
N SER A 205 9.66 -9.13 1.13
CA SER A 205 11.11 -9.29 1.05
C SER A 205 11.73 -8.11 0.32
N LEU A 206 12.70 -7.46 0.98
CA LEU A 206 13.50 -6.36 0.43
C LEU A 206 14.76 -6.91 -0.21
N MET A 207 15.03 -6.51 -1.45
CA MET A 207 16.34 -6.74 -2.07
C MET A 207 17.36 -5.70 -1.58
N GLU A 208 18.65 -6.00 -1.73
CA GLU A 208 19.71 -5.04 -1.39
C GLU A 208 19.56 -3.76 -2.23
N PRO A 209 19.43 -2.58 -1.59
CA PRO A 209 19.24 -1.33 -2.29
C PRO A 209 20.46 -1.00 -3.16
N GLN A 210 20.21 -0.49 -4.36
CA GLN A 210 21.26 0.05 -5.20
C GLN A 210 21.28 1.56 -5.03
N VAL A 211 22.36 2.09 -4.48
CA VAL A 211 22.51 3.53 -4.25
C VAL A 211 23.72 4.07 -5.00
N THR A 212 23.49 5.05 -5.87
CA THR A 212 24.52 5.71 -6.66
C THR A 212 24.51 7.21 -6.41
N SER A 213 25.65 7.86 -6.59
CA SER A 213 25.80 9.31 -6.50
C SER A 213 26.56 9.79 -7.72
N ASP A 214 25.99 10.77 -8.42
CA ASP A 214 26.52 11.33 -9.66
C ASP A 214 26.84 12.82 -9.48
N TYR A 215 28.03 13.21 -9.92
CA TYR A 215 28.51 14.59 -9.90
C TYR A 215 28.75 15.11 -11.31
N LEU A 216 27.83 15.93 -11.81
CA LEU A 216 27.89 16.49 -13.16
C LEU A 216 27.89 18.01 -13.11
N ARG A 217 29.04 18.61 -13.49
CA ARG A 217 29.19 20.07 -13.67
C ARG A 217 28.64 20.93 -12.50
N GLY A 218 28.82 20.45 -11.26
CA GLY A 218 28.38 21.16 -10.05
C GLY A 218 27.03 20.70 -9.51
N ASN A 219 26.27 19.90 -10.26
CA ASN A 219 25.09 19.23 -9.74
C ASN A 219 25.48 17.89 -9.12
N HIS A 220 24.99 17.65 -7.91
CA HIS A 220 25.07 16.38 -7.21
C HIS A 220 23.68 15.76 -7.16
N THR A 221 23.51 14.55 -7.69
CA THR A 221 22.26 13.80 -7.58
C THR A 221 22.57 12.40 -7.07
N THR A 222 21.85 11.97 -6.03
CA THR A 222 21.92 10.61 -5.49
C THR A 222 20.64 9.86 -5.85
N THR A 223 20.79 8.61 -6.27
CA THR A 223 19.68 7.74 -6.67
C THR A 223 19.68 6.49 -5.81
N LEU A 224 18.55 6.20 -5.15
CA LEU A 224 18.26 4.94 -4.46
C LEU A 224 17.25 4.16 -5.31
N VAL A 225 17.60 2.93 -5.67
CA VAL A 225 16.68 1.97 -6.28
C VAL A 225 16.44 0.84 -5.29
N GLN A 226 15.21 0.77 -4.77
CA GLN A 226 14.74 -0.30 -3.89
C GLN A 226 13.81 -1.23 -4.68
N THR A 227 14.08 -2.53 -4.62
CA THR A 227 13.14 -3.55 -5.12
C THR A 227 12.52 -4.30 -3.96
N VAL A 228 11.19 -4.42 -3.98
CA VAL A 228 10.37 -5.08 -2.97
C VAL A 228 9.59 -6.21 -3.62
N SER A 229 9.63 -7.40 -3.03
CA SER A 229 8.83 -8.55 -3.46
C SER A 229 7.75 -8.85 -2.44
N TYR A 230 6.49 -8.82 -2.87
CA TYR A 230 5.32 -9.18 -2.07
C TYR A 230 4.86 -10.57 -2.50
N SER A 231 4.90 -11.54 -1.60
CA SER A 231 4.40 -12.90 -1.84
C SER A 231 3.07 -13.10 -1.13
N ILE A 232 2.07 -13.57 -1.87
CA ILE A 232 0.71 -13.77 -1.36
C ILE A 232 0.63 -15.14 -0.67
N ASP A 233 0.52 -15.17 0.65
CA ASP A 233 0.55 -16.41 1.43
C ASP A 233 -0.85 -16.99 1.68
N LYS A 234 -1.86 -16.13 1.73
CA LYS A 234 -3.26 -16.49 1.96
C LYS A 234 -4.16 -15.88 0.87
N PRO A 235 -5.32 -16.48 0.59
CA PRO A 235 -6.37 -15.80 -0.17
C PRO A 235 -6.93 -14.64 0.65
N GLY A 236 -7.13 -13.48 0.03
CA GLY A 236 -7.72 -12.31 0.65
C GLY A 236 -7.72 -11.09 -0.27
N GLN A 237 -8.18 -9.97 0.28
CA GLN A 237 -8.08 -8.65 -0.35
C GLN A 237 -6.98 -7.88 0.38
N TYR A 238 -5.99 -7.40 -0.37
CA TYR A 238 -4.82 -6.72 0.18
C TYR A 238 -4.73 -5.31 -0.37
N SER A 239 -4.31 -4.36 0.47
CA SER A 239 -3.92 -3.02 0.05
C SER A 239 -2.43 -2.85 0.36
N LEU A 240 -1.62 -2.75 -0.69
CA LEU A 240 -0.18 -2.58 -0.60
C LEU A 240 0.18 -1.14 -0.98
N GLY A 241 1.27 -0.61 -0.43
CA GLY A 241 1.66 0.78 -0.64
C GLY A 241 1.06 1.73 0.40
N GLY A 242 0.93 3.01 0.04
CA GLY A 242 0.43 4.06 0.94
C GLY A 242 1.49 4.63 1.89
N GLU A 243 2.76 4.24 1.76
CA GLU A 243 3.85 4.79 2.55
C GLU A 243 4.04 6.28 2.28
N GLN A 244 4.46 7.02 3.31
CA GLN A 244 4.77 8.44 3.21
C GLN A 244 6.28 8.64 3.28
N LEU A 245 6.81 9.51 2.42
CA LEU A 245 8.17 10.00 2.49
C LEU A 245 8.14 11.51 2.65
N THR A 246 8.73 11.99 3.73
CA THR A 246 8.88 13.42 4.03
C THR A 246 10.33 13.83 3.87
N TRP A 247 10.57 14.98 3.25
CA TRP A 247 11.90 15.58 3.17
C TRP A 247 11.86 17.09 3.42
N TRP A 248 12.98 17.62 3.90
CA TRP A 248 13.19 19.06 4.02
C TRP A 248 13.85 19.61 2.76
N ASN A 249 13.23 20.63 2.16
CA ASN A 249 13.82 21.42 1.10
C ASN A 249 14.50 22.67 1.69
N PRO A 250 15.85 22.74 1.77
CA PRO A 250 16.52 23.87 2.38
C PRO A 250 16.49 25.13 1.51
N GLN A 251 16.34 25.01 0.18
CA GLN A 251 16.20 26.16 -0.70
C GLN A 251 14.84 26.85 -0.52
N GLN A 252 13.76 26.07 -0.45
CA GLN A 252 12.41 26.58 -0.25
C GLN A 252 12.07 26.84 1.22
N LYS A 253 12.86 26.27 2.14
CA LYS A 253 12.62 26.26 3.59
C LYS A 253 11.25 25.69 3.95
N GLN A 254 10.90 24.57 3.33
CA GLN A 254 9.62 23.89 3.53
C GLN A 254 9.82 22.37 3.60
N ALA A 255 8.95 21.72 4.38
CA ALA A 255 8.83 20.27 4.37
C ALA A 255 7.93 19.89 3.19
N GLU A 256 8.38 18.93 2.40
CA GLU A 256 7.64 18.34 1.29
C GLU A 256 7.37 16.88 1.60
N GLU A 257 6.27 16.36 1.06
CA GLU A 257 5.81 15.00 1.31
C GLU A 257 5.39 14.33 0.01
N TRP A 258 5.66 13.04 -0.09
CA TRP A 258 5.12 12.17 -1.11
C TRP A 258 4.41 10.99 -0.45
N THR A 259 3.21 10.66 -0.94
CA THR A 259 2.49 9.47 -0.54
C THR A 259 2.45 8.48 -1.69
N ALA A 260 2.92 7.26 -1.43
CA ALA A 260 2.85 6.16 -2.37
C ALA A 260 1.41 5.81 -2.75
N LYS A 261 1.19 5.47 -4.01
CA LYS A 261 -0.14 5.02 -4.46
C LYS A 261 -0.43 3.64 -3.88
N ALA A 262 -1.57 3.50 -3.21
CA ALA A 262 -2.05 2.20 -2.77
C ALA A 262 -2.52 1.34 -3.97
N VAL A 263 -2.06 0.10 -4.02
CA VAL A 263 -2.47 -0.92 -4.99
C VAL A 263 -3.27 -1.99 -4.27
N ASN A 264 -4.51 -2.19 -4.70
CA ASN A 264 -5.38 -3.22 -4.16
C ASN A 264 -5.23 -4.51 -4.98
N LEU A 265 -4.98 -5.62 -4.29
CA LEU A 265 -4.83 -6.95 -4.88
C LEU A 265 -5.96 -7.85 -4.37
N ASP A 266 -6.65 -8.51 -5.31
CA ASP A 266 -7.61 -9.57 -5.01
C ASP A 266 -6.94 -10.93 -5.25
N ALA A 267 -6.64 -11.64 -4.17
CA ALA A 267 -6.05 -12.97 -4.21
C ALA A 267 -7.08 -14.11 -4.08
N GLY A 268 -8.34 -13.81 -4.35
CA GLY A 268 -9.47 -14.68 -4.03
C GLY A 268 -9.70 -14.79 -2.53
N GLY A 269 -10.41 -15.84 -2.13
CA GLY A 269 -10.91 -15.98 -0.75
C GLY A 269 -12.39 -15.66 -0.65
N ILE A 270 -12.99 -16.09 0.45
CA ILE A 270 -14.41 -15.90 0.68
C ILE A 270 -14.64 -14.45 1.10
N ASP A 271 -15.30 -13.67 0.26
CA ASP A 271 -15.90 -12.40 0.66
C ASP A 271 -17.03 -12.72 1.65
N TYR A 272 -16.70 -12.66 2.95
CA TYR A 272 -17.65 -12.95 4.03
C TYR A 272 -18.88 -12.06 3.97
N HIS A 273 -18.78 -10.85 3.42
CA HIS A 273 -19.92 -9.95 3.27
C HIS A 273 -20.88 -10.45 2.19
N LYS A 274 -20.35 -10.89 1.04
CA LYS A 274 -21.16 -11.57 0.00
C LYS A 274 -21.73 -12.88 0.51
N LEU A 275 -20.94 -13.71 1.20
CA LEU A 275 -21.42 -15.00 1.73
C LEU A 275 -22.51 -14.79 2.79
N LEU A 276 -22.36 -13.79 3.68
CA LEU A 276 -23.38 -13.41 4.65
C LEU A 276 -24.68 -12.99 3.95
N TRP A 277 -24.61 -12.18 2.89
CA TRP A 277 -25.78 -11.81 2.09
C TRP A 277 -26.44 -13.01 1.39
N TRP A 278 -25.66 -13.95 0.87
CA TRP A 278 -26.18 -15.21 0.33
C TRP A 278 -26.88 -16.05 1.40
N VAL A 279 -26.31 -16.14 2.61
CA VAL A 279 -26.94 -16.85 3.73
C VAL A 279 -28.24 -16.16 4.15
N ILE A 280 -28.26 -14.84 4.26
CA ILE A 280 -29.47 -14.07 4.60
C ILE A 280 -30.56 -14.25 3.54
N THR A 281 -30.20 -14.20 2.25
CA THR A 281 -31.19 -14.37 1.17
C THR A 281 -31.74 -15.79 1.12
N ILE A 282 -30.90 -16.82 1.27
CA ILE A 282 -31.33 -18.22 1.31
C ILE A 282 -32.21 -18.47 2.54
N THR A 283 -31.79 -18.03 3.73
CA THR A 283 -32.57 -18.22 4.96
C THR A 283 -33.90 -17.46 4.92
N GLY A 284 -33.92 -16.24 4.40
CA GLY A 284 -35.14 -15.47 4.16
C GLY A 284 -36.08 -16.16 3.16
N GLY A 285 -35.54 -16.72 2.07
CA GLY A 285 -36.30 -17.48 1.08
C GLY A 285 -36.91 -18.77 1.65
N VAL A 286 -36.16 -19.52 2.44
CA VAL A 286 -36.65 -20.73 3.14
C VAL A 286 -37.75 -20.36 4.15
N PHE A 287 -37.57 -19.27 4.91
CA PHE A 287 -38.57 -18.78 5.83
C PHE A 287 -39.87 -18.36 5.10
N LEU A 288 -39.75 -17.70 3.95
CA LEU A 288 -40.90 -17.35 3.11
C LEU A 288 -41.64 -18.60 2.62
N LEU A 289 -40.92 -19.60 2.11
CA LEU A 289 -41.52 -20.87 1.68
C LEU A 289 -42.20 -21.62 2.82
N TRP A 290 -41.63 -21.58 4.03
CA TRP A 290 -42.23 -22.14 5.23
C TRP A 290 -43.53 -21.42 5.61
N MET A 291 -43.53 -20.09 5.56
CA MET A 291 -44.72 -19.26 5.77
C MET A 291 -45.82 -19.55 4.74
N ILE A 292 -45.46 -19.68 3.46
CA ILE A 292 -46.39 -20.05 2.39
C ILE A 292 -46.99 -21.43 2.64
N ARG A 293 -46.16 -22.42 3.02
CA ARG A 293 -46.64 -23.77 3.36
C ARG A 293 -47.64 -23.74 4.51
N ILE A 294 -47.36 -22.99 5.57
CA ILE A 294 -48.29 -22.84 6.70
C ILE A 294 -49.60 -22.19 6.24
N ALA A 295 -49.53 -21.12 5.46
CA ALA A 295 -50.71 -20.46 4.92
C ALA A 295 -51.56 -21.41 4.06
N LEU A 296 -50.92 -22.20 3.18
CA LEU A 296 -51.61 -23.20 2.36
C LEU A 296 -52.26 -24.30 3.20
N THR A 297 -51.58 -24.81 4.24
CA THR A 297 -52.20 -25.82 5.13
C THR A 297 -53.40 -25.27 5.91
N LYS A 298 -53.32 -24.03 6.39
CA LYS A 298 -54.44 -23.38 7.08
C LYS A 298 -55.60 -23.06 6.12
N CYS A 299 -55.31 -22.58 4.91
CA CYS A 299 -56.32 -22.36 3.87
C CYS A 299 -57.01 -23.68 3.49
N TRP A 300 -56.27 -24.77 3.34
CA TRP A 300 -56.85 -26.07 3.00
C TRP A 300 -57.74 -26.62 4.13
N ALA A 301 -57.31 -26.50 5.38
CA ALA A 301 -58.12 -26.85 6.54
C ALA A 301 -59.41 -25.99 6.62
N PHE A 302 -59.33 -24.70 6.31
CA PHE A 302 -60.49 -23.81 6.26
C PHE A 302 -61.46 -24.20 5.13
N ILE A 303 -60.97 -24.55 3.94
CA ILE A 303 -61.80 -25.02 2.82
C ILE A 303 -62.50 -26.34 3.17
N LEU A 304 -61.84 -27.28 3.85
CA LEU A 304 -62.46 -28.53 4.32
C LEU A 304 -63.58 -28.27 5.33
N SER A 305 -63.33 -27.39 6.31
CA SER A 305 -64.33 -26.97 7.29
C SER A 305 -65.56 -26.32 6.63
N GLN A 306 -65.36 -25.46 5.64
CA GLN A 306 -66.47 -24.86 4.88
C GLN A 306 -67.22 -25.89 4.04
N LYS A 307 -66.55 -26.90 3.48
CA LYS A 307 -67.22 -28.02 2.79
C LYS A 307 -68.06 -28.86 3.74
N GLU A 308 -67.62 -29.13 4.96
CA GLU A 308 -68.44 -29.81 5.97
C GLU A 308 -69.63 -28.96 6.42
N MET A 309 -69.49 -27.64 6.44
CA MET A 309 -70.59 -26.73 6.80
C MET A 309 -71.60 -26.53 5.65
N LEU A 310 -71.15 -26.58 4.39
CA LEU A 310 -71.99 -26.41 3.19
C LEU A 310 -72.58 -27.73 2.65
N PHE A 311 -71.94 -28.88 2.92
CA PHE A 311 -72.41 -30.20 2.48
C PHE A 311 -72.72 -31.17 3.65
N GLY A 312 -72.69 -30.68 4.90
CA GLY A 312 -73.03 -31.42 6.12
C GLY A 312 -74.53 -31.64 6.36
N ALA A 313 -75.28 -31.94 5.32
CA ALA A 313 -76.62 -32.50 5.43
C ALA A 313 -76.76 -33.61 4.37
N GLY A 314 -76.33 -34.82 4.73
CA GLY A 314 -76.84 -36.03 4.05
C GLY A 314 -78.37 -36.02 4.08
N PRO A 315 -79.05 -36.64 3.10
CA PRO A 315 -80.47 -36.39 2.80
C PRO A 315 -81.39 -36.88 3.92
N SER A 316 -81.54 -36.09 4.97
CA SER A 316 -82.45 -36.31 6.09
C SER A 316 -83.93 -36.26 5.66
N TRP A 317 -84.21 -35.67 4.49
CA TRP A 317 -85.55 -35.62 3.90
C TRP A 317 -86.07 -36.99 3.44
N LEU A 318 -85.20 -37.97 3.17
CA LEU A 318 -85.61 -39.34 2.82
C LEU A 318 -86.09 -40.15 4.03
N ASN A 319 -85.59 -39.87 5.24
CA ASN A 319 -86.05 -40.51 6.47
C ASN A 319 -87.47 -40.09 6.89
N SER A 320 -87.92 -38.89 6.46
CA SER A 320 -89.27 -38.42 6.78
C SER A 320 -90.36 -39.07 5.92
N CYS A 321 -90.01 -39.64 4.76
CA CYS A 321 -90.94 -40.35 3.89
C CYS A 321 -91.13 -41.83 4.26
N TYR A 322 -90.20 -42.42 5.04
CA TYR A 322 -90.26 -43.83 5.43
C TYR A 322 -90.83 -44.11 6.83
N SER A 323 -90.94 -43.11 7.71
CA SER A 323 -91.45 -43.31 9.08
C SER A 323 -92.97 -43.49 9.22
N LYS A 324 -93.73 -43.37 8.12
CA LYS A 324 -95.19 -43.53 8.12
C LYS A 324 -95.72 -44.84 7.53
N ALA A 325 -94.84 -45.77 7.13
CA ALA A 325 -95.25 -47.03 6.52
C ALA A 325 -94.86 -48.29 7.29
N ASP A 326 -94.18 -48.20 8.44
CA ASP A 326 -93.71 -49.39 9.17
C ASP A 326 -94.24 -49.46 10.60
N ASN A 327 -95.54 -49.73 10.70
CA ASN A 327 -96.15 -50.18 11.94
C ASN A 327 -96.73 -51.59 11.72
N LYS A 328 -95.88 -52.52 11.28
CA LYS A 328 -96.02 -53.98 11.39
C LYS A 328 -94.92 -54.69 10.58
N SER A 329 -93.79 -54.99 11.22
CA SER A 329 -93.07 -56.28 11.09
C SER A 329 -91.65 -56.15 11.64
N SER A 330 -91.33 -56.94 12.65
CA SER A 330 -89.99 -57.09 13.21
C SER A 330 -89.06 -57.83 12.23
N ASN A 331 -88.40 -57.13 11.31
CA ASN A 331 -87.23 -57.66 10.59
C ASN A 331 -86.39 -56.57 9.89
N THR A 332 -85.87 -55.63 10.67
CA THR A 332 -85.16 -54.41 10.19
C THR A 332 -83.80 -54.68 9.52
N SER A 333 -83.31 -55.92 9.50
CA SER A 333 -82.02 -56.28 8.91
C SER A 333 -82.11 -56.60 7.41
N ALA A 334 -83.27 -57.06 6.93
CA ALA A 334 -83.41 -57.54 5.55
C ALA A 334 -83.55 -56.40 4.53
N THR A 335 -84.27 -55.33 4.89
CA THR A 335 -84.51 -54.16 4.03
C THR A 335 -83.22 -53.42 3.71
N ARG A 336 -82.32 -53.28 4.69
CA ARG A 336 -81.00 -52.67 4.49
C ARG A 336 -80.09 -53.46 3.55
N LEU A 337 -80.22 -54.78 3.48
CA LEU A 337 -79.38 -55.62 2.61
C LEU A 337 -79.80 -55.55 1.14
N VAL A 338 -81.10 -55.39 0.88
CA VAL A 338 -81.65 -55.24 -0.48
C VAL A 338 -81.24 -53.89 -1.10
N GLU A 339 -81.20 -52.82 -0.29
CA GLU A 339 -80.85 -51.47 -0.75
C GLU A 339 -79.37 -51.28 -1.12
N ILE A 340 -78.47 -52.14 -0.63
CA ILE A 340 -77.01 -51.97 -0.82
C ILE A 340 -76.46 -52.92 -1.91
N SER A 341 -77.24 -53.91 -2.37
CA SER A 341 -76.78 -54.87 -3.40
C SER A 341 -76.62 -54.21 -4.78
N ARG A 342 -75.51 -54.50 -5.46
CA ARG A 342 -75.23 -53.94 -6.80
C ARG A 342 -75.93 -54.66 -7.95
N ASP A 343 -76.38 -55.90 -7.74
CA ASP A 343 -77.08 -56.70 -8.76
C ASP A 343 -78.59 -56.40 -8.75
N GLN A 344 -79.05 -55.64 -9.76
CA GLN A 344 -80.44 -55.21 -9.87
C GLN A 344 -81.42 -56.34 -10.20
N ALA A 345 -80.98 -57.43 -10.84
CA ALA A 345 -81.87 -58.53 -11.20
C ALA A 345 -82.26 -59.34 -9.96
N LEU A 346 -81.30 -59.58 -9.06
CA LEU A 346 -81.53 -60.29 -7.80
C LEU A 346 -82.40 -59.49 -6.81
N VAL A 347 -82.23 -58.16 -6.79
CA VAL A 347 -83.06 -57.26 -5.97
C VAL A 347 -84.52 -57.31 -6.43
N LYS A 348 -84.76 -57.25 -7.73
CA LYS A 348 -86.12 -57.30 -8.30
C LYS A 348 -86.83 -58.62 -7.97
N ASP A 349 -86.14 -59.74 -8.14
CA ASP A 349 -86.73 -61.08 -7.89
C ASP A 349 -87.07 -61.29 -6.40
N SER A 350 -86.21 -60.80 -5.50
CA SER A 350 -86.47 -60.83 -4.05
C SER A 350 -87.68 -59.98 -3.66
N LEU A 351 -87.80 -58.77 -4.23
CA LEU A 351 -88.94 -57.89 -3.96
C LEU A 351 -90.24 -58.46 -4.54
N GLU A 352 -90.22 -59.04 -5.74
CA GLU A 352 -91.41 -59.67 -6.33
C GLU A 352 -91.92 -60.85 -5.49
N CYS A 353 -91.02 -61.71 -4.96
CA CYS A 353 -91.42 -62.78 -4.04
C CYS A 353 -92.06 -62.24 -2.74
N GLN A 354 -91.49 -61.18 -2.18
CA GLN A 354 -91.94 -60.61 -0.92
C GLN A 354 -93.30 -59.91 -1.07
N PHE A 355 -93.51 -59.18 -2.17
CA PHE A 355 -94.72 -58.40 -2.42
C PHE A 355 -95.87 -59.18 -3.06
N LYS A 356 -95.63 -60.06 -4.04
CA LYS A 356 -96.73 -60.79 -4.72
C LYS A 356 -97.25 -61.99 -3.93
N GLN A 357 -96.40 -62.67 -3.17
CA GLN A 357 -96.77 -63.93 -2.51
C GLN A 357 -96.91 -63.82 -0.98
N ASN A 358 -96.62 -62.65 -0.40
CA ASN A 358 -96.63 -62.40 1.04
C ASN A 358 -95.89 -63.48 1.86
N LYS A 359 -94.78 -64.00 1.31
CA LYS A 359 -93.92 -65.01 1.93
C LYS A 359 -92.58 -64.38 2.31
N GLU A 360 -92.03 -64.78 3.45
CA GLU A 360 -90.71 -64.33 3.86
C GLU A 360 -89.62 -64.82 2.89
N VAL A 361 -88.66 -63.95 2.57
CA VAL A 361 -87.51 -64.27 1.70
C VAL A 361 -86.64 -65.35 2.34
N SER A 362 -86.31 -66.39 1.58
CA SER A 362 -85.54 -67.54 2.07
C SER A 362 -84.13 -67.17 2.54
N LYS A 363 -83.58 -67.92 3.51
CA LYS A 363 -82.21 -67.69 4.05
C LYS A 363 -81.13 -67.72 2.94
N TRP A 364 -81.32 -68.53 1.91
CA TRP A 364 -80.39 -68.65 0.78
C TRP A 364 -80.39 -67.42 -0.15
N GLN A 365 -81.55 -66.81 -0.39
CA GLN A 365 -81.63 -65.55 -1.15
C GLN A 365 -81.00 -64.39 -0.39
N ARG A 366 -81.15 -64.36 0.95
CA ARG A 366 -80.48 -63.35 1.80
C ARG A 366 -78.96 -63.47 1.74
N LEU A 367 -78.41 -64.70 1.74
CA LEU A 367 -76.98 -64.93 1.61
C LEU A 367 -76.44 -64.46 0.24
N LYS A 368 -77.18 -64.72 -0.85
CA LYS A 368 -76.81 -64.24 -2.20
C LYS A 368 -76.76 -62.71 -2.28
N LEU A 369 -77.74 -62.02 -1.69
CA LEU A 369 -77.76 -60.56 -1.64
C LEU A 369 -76.60 -59.98 -0.82
N TYR A 370 -76.20 -60.65 0.27
CA TYR A 370 -75.03 -60.23 1.05
C TYR A 370 -73.72 -60.36 0.27
N LEU A 371 -73.60 -61.38 -0.57
CA LEU A 371 -72.42 -61.61 -1.41
C LEU A 371 -72.35 -60.65 -2.62
N SER A 372 -73.44 -59.94 -2.95
CA SER A 372 -73.52 -58.99 -4.06
C SER A 372 -73.46 -57.50 -3.64
N LEU A 373 -73.19 -57.23 -2.36
CA LEU A 373 -72.81 -55.91 -1.83
C LEU A 373 -71.40 -55.52 -2.32
#